data_AF-A0A352WNR0-F1
#
_entry.id   AF-A0A352WNR0-F1
#
_cell.length_a   1.000
_cell.length_b   1.000
_cell.length_c   1.000
_cell.angle_alpha   90.00
_cell.angle_beta   90.00
_cell.angle_gamma   90.00
#
_symmetry.space_group_name_H-M   'P 1'
#
loop_
_entity.id
_entity.type
_entity.pdbx_description
1 polymer ?
#
loop_
_entity_poly.entity_id
_entity_poly.type
_entity_poly.pdbx_seq_one_letter_code
_entity_poly.pdbx_strand_id
1 'polypeptide(L)'
;MQITLLAIGKTQSSWIAEGTRIYVDRMRHYGRFEFIETPDAKLKQSKKDPEAVKEAEATILDKFIGGGDHLILLDEKGKAMGSLAFSKHLQNLQNRGLRQVMFVIGGPYGFAQRIRSKAHAFMSL
;
A
#
# COMPACT_ATOMS: atom_id res chain seq x y z
N MET A 1 -1.12 -2.36 17.17
CA MET A 1 -0.59 -2.05 15.83
C MET A 1 -1.68 -1.42 14.97
N GLN A 2 -1.37 -0.39 14.18
CA GLN A 2 -2.22 0.14 13.10
C GLN A 2 -1.88 -0.61 11.81
N ILE A 3 -2.88 -1.04 11.04
CA ILE A 3 -2.69 -1.55 9.68
C ILE A 3 -3.32 -0.55 8.71
N THR A 4 -2.52 -0.05 7.78
CA THR A 4 -2.99 0.88 6.75
C THR A 4 -2.79 0.24 5.38
N LEU A 5 -3.83 0.25 4.56
CA LEU A 5 -3.74 -0.02 3.13
C LEU A 5 -3.76 1.32 2.39
N LEU A 6 -2.64 1.67 1.76
CA LEU A 6 -2.45 2.92 1.04
C LEU A 6 -2.46 2.64 -0.47
N ALA A 7 -3.44 3.15 -1.18
CA ALA A 7 -3.57 2.99 -2.63
C ALA A 7 -3.29 4.30 -3.36
N ILE A 8 -2.53 4.22 -4.45
CA ILE A 8 -2.35 5.36 -5.35
C ILE A 8 -3.61 5.54 -6.21
N GLY A 9 -4.12 6.78 -6.20
CA GLY A 9 -5.28 7.16 -6.98
C GLY A 9 -6.61 6.74 -6.33
N LYS A 10 -7.70 7.22 -6.92
CA LYS A 10 -9.05 6.98 -6.42
C LYS A 10 -9.76 5.87 -7.19
N THR A 11 -10.48 5.03 -6.46
CA THR A 11 -11.38 4.04 -7.03
C THR A 11 -12.51 4.73 -7.80
N GLN A 12 -12.52 4.56 -9.12
CA GLN A 12 -13.55 5.16 -9.99
C GLN A 12 -14.80 4.28 -10.11
N SER A 13 -14.65 2.97 -9.90
CA SER A 13 -15.75 2.02 -10.04
C SER A 13 -16.56 1.90 -8.75
N SER A 14 -17.86 2.19 -8.83
CA SER A 14 -18.77 2.18 -7.67
C SER A 14 -18.87 0.80 -7.00
N TRP A 15 -18.89 -0.29 -7.79
CA TRP A 15 -18.99 -1.64 -7.23
C TRP A 15 -17.71 -2.06 -6.50
N ILE A 16 -16.53 -1.60 -6.95
CA ILE A 16 -15.25 -1.83 -6.25
C ILE A 16 -15.22 -1.05 -4.94
N ALA A 17 -15.68 0.21 -4.98
CA ALA A 17 -15.74 1.05 -3.79
C ALA A 17 -16.69 0.45 -2.74
N GLU A 18 -17.85 -0.05 -3.16
CA GLU A 18 -18.81 -0.72 -2.28
C GLU A 18 -18.25 -2.03 -1.70
N GLY A 19 -17.68 -2.89 -2.55
CA GLY A 19 -17.05 -4.13 -2.11
C GLY A 19 -15.93 -3.87 -1.10
N THR A 20 -15.06 -2.90 -1.40
CA THR A 20 -13.98 -2.48 -0.50
C THR A 20 -14.52 -2.04 0.86
N ARG A 21 -15.57 -1.21 0.90
CA ARG A 21 -16.17 -0.73 2.15
C ARG A 21 -16.64 -1.88 3.04
N ILE A 22 -17.26 -2.91 2.48
CA ILE A 22 -17.73 -4.09 3.24
C ILE A 22 -16.55 -4.74 3.98
N TYR A 23 -15.40 -4.92 3.31
CA TYR A 23 -14.23 -5.53 3.93
C TYR A 23 -13.52 -4.59 4.90
N VAL A 24 -13.41 -3.30 4.59
CA VAL A 24 -12.84 -2.28 5.50
C VAL A 24 -13.61 -2.26 6.82
N ASP A 25 -14.95 -2.26 6.77
CA ASP A 25 -15.78 -2.23 7.97
C ASP A 25 -15.64 -3.53 8.77
N ARG A 26 -15.60 -4.70 8.11
CA ARG A 26 -15.30 -5.98 8.79
C ARG A 26 -13.94 -5.95 9.48
N MET A 27 -12.89 -5.47 8.81
CA MET A 27 -11.53 -5.44 9.36
C MET A 27 -11.42 -4.57 10.62
N ARG A 28 -12.15 -3.46 10.68
CA ARG A 28 -12.18 -2.56 11.86
C ARG A 28 -12.70 -3.23 13.14
N HIS A 29 -13.49 -4.29 13.03
CA HIS A 29 -13.94 -5.06 14.19
C HIS A 29 -12.82 -5.91 14.83
N TYR A 30 -11.79 -6.25 14.06
CA TYR A 30 -10.68 -7.10 14.51
C TYR A 30 -9.42 -6.31 14.87
N GLY A 31 -9.37 -5.02 14.58
CA GLY A 31 -8.23 -4.17 14.90
C GLY A 31 -8.31 -2.80 14.26
N ARG A 32 -7.28 -1.98 14.49
CA ARG A 32 -7.21 -0.65 13.90
C ARG A 32 -6.75 -0.76 12.45
N PHE A 33 -7.71 -0.63 11.55
CA PHE A 33 -7.52 -0.73 10.11
C PHE A 33 -7.98 0.54 9.40
N GLU A 34 -7.16 1.00 8.47
CA GLU A 34 -7.44 2.18 7.65
C GLU A 34 -7.15 1.90 6.18
N PHE A 35 -8.04 2.37 5.31
CA PHE A 35 -7.84 2.38 3.87
C PHE A 35 -7.74 3.83 3.41
N ILE A 36 -6.62 4.17 2.79
CA ILE A 36 -6.30 5.52 2.32
C ILE A 36 -6.10 5.48 0.81
N GLU A 37 -6.84 6.31 0.10
CA GLU A 37 -6.63 6.57 -1.32
C GLU A 37 -5.97 7.92 -1.50
N THR A 38 -4.87 7.96 -2.25
CA THR A 38 -4.18 9.21 -2.53
C THR A 38 -4.81 9.93 -3.74
N PRO A 39 -4.60 11.25 -3.88
CA PRO A 39 -4.94 11.93 -5.13
C PRO A 39 -4.14 11.36 -6.31
N ASP A 40 -4.73 11.34 -7.51
CA ASP A 40 -4.00 10.96 -8.72
C ASP A 40 -2.81 11.89 -8.97
N ALA A 41 -1.70 11.32 -9.46
CA ALA A 41 -0.57 12.11 -9.94
C ALA A 41 -1.01 12.96 -11.15
N LYS A 42 -1.19 14.27 -10.94
CA LYS A 42 -1.60 15.22 -11.98
C LYS A 42 -0.45 15.51 -12.94
N LEU A 43 -0.17 14.58 -13.86
CA LEU A 43 0.80 14.79 -14.94
C LEU A 43 0.06 15.24 -16.20
N LYS A 44 -0.02 16.57 -16.41
CA LYS A 44 -0.69 17.16 -17.59
C LYS A 44 0.00 16.82 -18.92
N GLN A 45 1.27 16.38 -18.93
CA GLN A 45 2.04 16.14 -20.16
C GLN A 45 2.94 14.88 -20.14
N SER A 46 3.07 14.19 -19.00
CA SER A 46 4.10 13.14 -18.81
C SER A 46 3.64 11.71 -19.04
N LYS A 47 2.52 11.50 -19.76
CA LYS A 47 1.96 10.16 -20.04
C LYS A 47 2.90 9.22 -20.82
N LYS A 48 4.10 9.66 -21.21
CA LYS A 48 5.06 8.85 -22.00
C LYS A 48 6.28 8.35 -21.23
N ASP A 49 6.60 8.92 -20.06
CA ASP A 49 7.77 8.48 -19.28
C ASP A 49 7.34 7.77 -17.99
N PRO A 50 7.45 6.43 -17.92
CA PRO A 50 7.15 5.64 -16.73
C PRO A 50 7.93 6.07 -15.49
N GLU A 51 9.18 6.54 -15.63
CA GLU A 51 9.97 6.98 -14.46
C GLU A 51 9.43 8.29 -13.89
N ALA A 52 9.08 9.25 -14.76
CA ALA A 52 8.45 10.49 -14.32
C ALA A 52 7.12 10.25 -13.59
N VAL A 53 6.33 9.26 -14.04
CA VAL A 53 5.09 8.86 -13.36
C VAL A 53 5.39 8.30 -11.97
N LYS A 54 6.31 7.34 -11.88
CA LYS A 54 6.72 6.74 -10.60
C LYS A 54 7.25 7.76 -9.61
N GLU A 55 8.02 8.75 -10.07
CA GLU A 55 8.56 9.80 -9.20
C GLU A 55 7.48 10.74 -8.68
N ALA A 56 6.52 11.13 -9.52
CA ALA A 56 5.38 11.94 -9.11
C ALA A 56 4.50 11.21 -8.08
N GLU A 57 4.23 9.93 -8.33
CA GLU A 57 3.55 9.02 -7.40
C GLU A 57 4.30 8.90 -6.07
N ALA A 58 5.62 8.74 -6.11
CA ALA A 58 6.44 8.68 -4.92
C ALA A 58 6.36 9.97 -4.07
N THR A 59 6.27 11.14 -4.69
CA THR A 59 6.13 12.42 -3.96
C THR A 59 4.80 12.51 -3.23
N ILE A 60 3.77 11.85 -3.76
CA ILE A 60 2.47 11.74 -3.09
C ILE A 60 2.61 10.78 -1.90
N LEU A 61 3.19 9.60 -2.11
CA LEU A 61 3.38 8.59 -1.06
C LEU A 61 4.20 9.10 0.13
N ASP A 62 5.23 9.94 -0.08
CA ASP A 62 6.04 10.50 1.01
C ASP A 62 5.22 11.32 2.02
N LYS A 63 4.05 11.85 1.62
CA LYS A 63 3.17 12.59 2.53
C LYS A 63 2.43 11.68 3.52
N PHE A 64 2.37 10.40 3.22
CA PHE A 64 1.65 9.39 4.00
C PHE A 64 2.61 8.45 4.75
N ILE A 65 3.79 8.17 4.17
CA ILE A 65 4.78 7.25 4.74
C ILE A 65 5.67 7.99 5.75
N GLY A 66 5.53 7.67 7.02
CA GLY A 66 6.38 8.14 8.10
C GLY A 66 7.65 7.29 8.28
N GLY A 67 8.68 7.87 8.92
CA GLY A 67 9.97 7.20 9.12
C GLY A 67 9.94 5.98 10.06
N GLY A 68 8.87 5.81 10.85
CA GLY A 68 8.70 4.67 11.76
C GLY A 68 7.77 3.57 11.24
N ASP A 69 7.27 3.70 10.01
CA ASP A 69 6.28 2.79 9.45
C ASP A 69 6.93 1.54 8.87
N HIS A 70 6.35 0.38 9.17
CA HIS A 70 6.78 -0.86 8.54
C HIS A 70 6.14 -1.01 7.15
N LEU A 71 6.89 -0.60 6.13
CA LEU A 71 6.43 -0.51 4.75
C LEU A 71 6.51 -1.86 4.02
N ILE A 72 5.37 -2.32 3.50
CA ILE A 72 5.25 -3.51 2.65
C ILE A 72 4.67 -3.07 1.31
N LEU A 73 5.44 -3.26 0.23
CA LEU A 73 4.99 -2.91 -1.12
C LEU A 73 4.34 -4.13 -1.78
N LEU A 74 3.15 -3.94 -2.34
CA LEU A 74 2.50 -4.96 -3.16
C LEU A 74 3.07 -4.90 -4.58
N ASP A 75 3.83 -5.93 -4.94
CA ASP A 75 4.68 -5.96 -6.13
C ASP A 75 4.73 -7.39 -6.66
N GLU A 76 4.63 -7.56 -7.97
CA GLU A 76 4.59 -8.88 -8.61
C GLU A 76 5.86 -9.70 -8.38
N LYS A 77 6.99 -9.04 -8.12
CA LYS A 77 8.28 -9.67 -7.79
C LYS A 77 8.46 -9.92 -6.30
N GLY A 78 7.43 -9.63 -5.50
CA GLY A 78 7.41 -9.85 -4.07
C GLY A 78 7.28 -11.32 -3.68
N LYS A 79 7.40 -11.60 -2.38
CA LYS A 79 7.21 -12.95 -1.85
C LYS A 79 5.72 -13.33 -1.88
N ALA A 80 5.38 -14.40 -2.59
CA ALA A 80 4.05 -14.99 -2.56
C ALA A 80 3.85 -15.80 -1.26
N MET A 81 2.68 -15.67 -0.64
CA MET A 81 2.32 -16.40 0.58
C MET A 81 0.86 -16.83 0.51
N GLY A 82 0.59 -18.12 0.77
CA GLY A 82 -0.78 -18.59 1.00
C GLY A 82 -1.37 -18.00 2.28
N SER A 83 -2.69 -18.04 2.44
CA SER A 83 -3.42 -17.36 3.53
C SER A 83 -2.91 -17.73 4.94
N LEU A 84 -2.60 -19.00 5.20
CA LEU A 84 -2.05 -19.45 6.48
C LEU A 84 -0.66 -18.85 6.77
N ALA A 85 0.20 -18.78 5.74
CA ALA A 85 1.52 -18.17 5.86
C ALA A 85 1.43 -16.66 6.06
N PHE A 86 0.52 -16.00 5.36
CA PHE A 86 0.24 -14.57 5.54
C PHE A 86 -0.30 -14.26 6.93
N SER A 87 -1.21 -15.07 7.46
CA SER A 87 -1.72 -14.91 8.84
C SER A 87 -0.60 -15.02 9.88
N LYS A 88 0.33 -15.96 9.74
CA LYS A 88 1.51 -16.09 10.61
C LYS A 88 2.44 -14.89 10.46
N HIS A 89 2.64 -14.42 9.23
CA HIS A 89 3.44 -13.22 8.97
C HIS A 89 2.86 -11.99 9.68
N LEU A 90 1.55 -11.75 9.58
CA LEU A 90 0.87 -10.66 10.29
C LEU A 90 1.01 -10.78 11.82
N GLN A 91 0.85 -11.99 12.37
CA GLN A 91 1.04 -12.22 13.81
C GLN A 91 2.47 -11.88 14.25
N ASN A 92 3.49 -12.27 13.46
CA ASN A 92 4.88 -11.93 13.73
C ASN A 92 5.12 -10.42 13.71
N LEU A 93 4.49 -9.68 12.79
CA LEU A 93 4.56 -8.22 12.76
C LEU A 93 3.94 -7.59 14.02
N GLN A 94 2.82 -8.13 14.49
CA GLN A 94 2.19 -7.69 15.74
C GLN A 94 3.10 -7.93 16.95
N ASN A 95 3.72 -9.11 17.04
CA ASN A 95 4.61 -9.48 18.15
C ASN A 95 5.88 -8.61 18.22
N ARG A 96 6.32 -8.03 17.10
CA ARG A 96 7.46 -7.10 17.04
C ARG A 96 7.18 -5.74 17.70
N GLY A 97 5.95 -5.47 18.15
CA GLY A 97 5.60 -4.21 18.80
C GLY A 97 5.55 -3.02 17.83
N LEU A 98 5.39 -3.27 16.53
CA LEU A 98 5.32 -2.21 15.53
C LEU A 98 4.09 -1.32 15.79
N ARG A 99 4.30 0.00 15.76
CA ARG A 99 3.20 0.96 15.87
C ARG A 99 2.28 0.87 14.65
N GLN A 100 2.87 0.75 13.46
CA GLN A 100 2.17 0.82 12.17
C GLN A 100 2.82 -0.10 11.13
N VAL A 101 1.97 -0.79 10.36
CA VAL A 101 2.32 -1.54 9.16
C VAL A 101 1.52 -0.95 8.00
N MET A 102 2.21 -0.57 6.92
CA MET A 102 1.59 -0.01 5.72
C MET A 102 1.75 -0.95 4.54
N PHE A 103 0.64 -1.42 4.00
CA PHE A 103 0.59 -2.08 2.70
C PHE A 103 0.34 -1.03 1.65
N VAL A 104 1.20 -0.96 0.61
CA VAL A 104 1.08 0.06 -0.43
C VAL A 104 0.79 -0.57 -1.78
N ILE A 105 -0.25 -0.06 -2.44
CA ILE A 105 -0.61 -0.39 -3.82
C ILE A 105 -0.08 0.73 -4.71
N GLY A 106 0.83 0.39 -5.62
CA GLY A 106 1.44 1.33 -6.57
C GLY A 106 0.55 1.59 -7.79
N GLY A 107 0.98 2.53 -8.63
CA GLY A 107 0.40 2.74 -9.94
C GLY A 107 0.76 1.64 -10.95
N PRO A 108 0.29 1.74 -12.20
CA PRO A 108 0.48 0.71 -13.22
C PRO A 108 1.95 0.48 -13.62
N TYR A 109 2.84 1.43 -13.34
CA TYR A 109 4.28 1.32 -13.62
C TYR A 109 5.10 0.84 -12.41
N GLY A 110 4.45 0.57 -11.28
CA GLY A 110 5.10 0.16 -10.03
C GLY A 110 5.63 1.34 -9.22
N PHE A 111 6.69 1.10 -8.43
CA PHE A 111 7.23 2.08 -7.49
C PHE A 111 8.56 2.68 -7.95
N ALA A 112 8.76 3.97 -7.68
CA ALA A 112 10.07 4.61 -7.81
C ALA A 112 11.11 3.95 -6.91
N GLN A 113 12.37 3.92 -7.35
CA GLN A 113 13.47 3.28 -6.63
C GLN A 113 13.60 3.81 -5.19
N ARG A 114 13.37 5.11 -4.97
CA ARG A 114 13.42 5.73 -3.64
C ARG A 114 12.34 5.24 -2.67
N ILE A 115 11.19 4.79 -3.16
CA ILE A 115 10.15 4.15 -2.33
C ILE A 115 10.53 2.70 -2.06
N ARG A 116 11.03 1.98 -3.08
CA ARG A 116 11.53 0.61 -2.94
C ARG A 116 12.61 0.51 -1.87
N SER A 117 13.53 1.46 -1.81
CA SER A 117 14.61 1.50 -0.81
C SER A 117 14.12 1.71 0.64
N LYS A 118 12.90 2.23 0.84
CA LYS A 118 12.26 2.37 2.17
C LYS A 118 11.46 1.12 2.55
N ALA A 119 11.22 0.21 1.61
CA ALA A 119 10.41 -0.98 1.84
C ALA A 119 11.14 -1.96 2.74
N HIS A 120 10.42 -2.50 3.71
CA HIS A 120 10.92 -3.57 4.57
C HIS A 120 10.61 -4.95 3.99
N ALA A 121 9.59 -5.04 3.13
CA ALA A 121 9.24 -6.26 2.41
C ALA A 121 8.51 -5.92 1.10
N PHE A 122 8.59 -6.88 0.16
CA PHE A 122 7.79 -6.91 -1.06
C PHE A 122 6.89 -8.15 -0.99
N MET A 123 5.61 -7.99 -1.32
CA MET A 123 4.62 -9.05 -1.26
C MET A 123 3.91 -9.18 -2.60
N SER A 124 3.79 -10.41 -3.08
CA SER A 124 3.01 -10.74 -4.27
C SER A 124 1.69 -11.39 -3.84
N LEU A 125 0.60 -11.06 -4.52
CA LEU A 125 -0.76 -11.52 -4.22
C LEU A 125 -1.07 -12.86 -4.90
#